data_AF-A0A151AAG0-F1
#
_entry.id   AF-A0A151AAG0-F1
#
_cell.length_a   1.000
_cell.length_b   1.000
_cell.length_c   1.000
_cell.angle_alpha   90.00
_cell.angle_beta   90.00
_cell.angle_gamma   90.00
#
_symmetry.space_group_name_H-M   'P 1'
#
loop_
_entity.id
_entity.type
_entity.pdbx_description
1 polymer ?
#
loop_
_entity_poly.entity_id
_entity_poly.type
_entity_poly.pdbx_seq_one_letter_code
_entity_poly.pdbx_strand_id
1 'polypeptide(L)'
;MGKLEVLWRPRESTDIQRVHWADDVVDFGWHKDDDHPELGTTHFQRTFGDETDYEARNIVVEAPLSFLEHCLDQLPEELRNTDEC
;
A
#
# COMPACT_ATOMS: atom_id res chain seq x y z
N MET A 1 -18.05 4.40 -3.49
CA MET A 1 -17.13 5.39 -4.14
C MET A 1 -15.85 5.33 -3.36
N GLY A 2 -14.72 5.03 -4.01
CA GLY A 2 -13.47 4.80 -3.28
C GLY A 2 -12.79 6.08 -2.79
N LYS A 3 -11.93 5.92 -1.79
CA LYS A 3 -11.18 6.97 -1.09
C LYS A 3 -9.70 6.61 -1.15
N LEU A 4 -8.88 7.61 -1.50
CA LEU A 4 -7.43 7.52 -1.42
C LEU A 4 -6.93 8.32 -0.21
N GLU A 5 -6.12 7.72 0.63
CA GLU A 5 -5.44 8.36 1.75
C GLU A 5 -3.92 8.23 1.60
N VAL A 6 -3.20 9.31 1.88
CA VAL A 6 -1.75 9.34 1.77
C VAL A 6 -1.18 9.92 3.06
N LEU A 7 -0.23 9.20 3.65
CA LEU A 7 0.55 9.63 4.80
C LEU A 7 2.03 9.66 4.42
N TRP A 8 2.68 10.78 4.71
CA TRP A 8 4.13 10.88 4.69
C TRP A 8 4.62 11.49 6.00
N ARG A 9 5.59 10.84 6.65
CA ARG A 9 6.29 11.37 7.82
C ARG A 9 7.79 11.22 7.60
N PRO A 10 8.52 12.32 7.32
CA PRO A 10 9.96 12.24 7.16
C PRO A 10 10.64 11.88 8.49
N ARG A 11 11.71 11.06 8.44
CA ARG A 11 12.54 10.71 9.60
C ARG A 11 14.02 10.73 9.24
N GLU A 12 14.89 10.78 10.25
CA GLU A 12 16.35 10.81 10.02
C GLU A 12 16.90 9.51 9.40
N SER A 13 16.24 8.36 9.62
CA SER A 13 16.67 7.05 9.10
C SER A 13 15.89 6.63 7.86
N THR A 14 14.57 6.43 8.01
CA THR A 14 13.67 5.98 6.95
C THR A 14 12.35 6.71 7.06
N ASP A 15 11.93 7.33 5.97
CA ASP A 15 10.63 7.98 5.87
C ASP A 15 9.50 6.97 5.99
N ILE A 16 8.48 7.29 6.79
CA ILE A 16 7.24 6.52 6.82
C ILE A 16 6.38 7.02 5.66
N GLN A 17 5.95 6.10 4.80
CA GLN A 17 5.08 6.38 3.66
C GLN A 17 3.96 5.35 3.62
N ARG A 18 2.71 5.80 3.63
CA ARG A 18 1.54 4.92 3.48
C ARG A 18 0.60 5.48 2.43
N VAL A 19 0.15 4.62 1.52
CA VAL A 19 -0.87 4.94 0.52
C VAL A 19 -1.97 3.92 0.67
N HIS A 20 -3.19 4.38 0.97
CA HIS A 20 -4.35 3.53 1.22
C HIS A 20 -5.43 3.84 0.20
N TRP A 21 -6.01 2.80 -0.39
CA TRP A 21 -7.22 2.87 -1.20
C TRP A 21 -8.27 2.00 -0.56
N ALA A 22 -9.46 2.55 -0.31
CA ALA A 22 -10.58 1.77 0.21
C ALA A 22 -11.88 2.15 -0.49
N ASP A 23 -12.74 1.17 -0.71
CA ASP A 23 -14.13 1.35 -1.09
C ASP A 23 -15.06 0.46 -0.23
N ASP A 24 -16.28 0.23 -0.70
CA ASP A 24 -17.29 -0.54 0.04
C ASP A 24 -17.00 -2.06 0.04
N VAL A 25 -16.01 -2.51 -0.74
CA VAL A 25 -15.70 -3.92 -0.98
C VAL A 25 -14.28 -4.26 -0.51
N VAL A 26 -13.32 -3.36 -0.74
CA VAL A 26 -11.89 -3.65 -0.56
C VAL A 26 -11.16 -2.55 0.21
N ASP A 27 -10.12 -2.92 0.95
CA ASP A 27 -9.14 -2.01 1.53
C ASP A 27 -7.73 -2.47 1.17
N PHE A 28 -6.98 -1.61 0.49
CA PHE A 28 -5.62 -1.82 0.03
C PHE A 28 -4.68 -0.82 0.66
N GLY A 29 -3.55 -1.29 1.18
CA GLY A 29 -2.52 -0.43 1.75
C GLY A 29 -1.14 -0.78 1.21
N TRP A 30 -0.41 0.21 0.70
CA TRP A 30 1.04 0.14 0.51
C TRP A 30 1.72 0.87 1.66
N HIS A 31 2.59 0.18 2.40
CA HIS A 31 3.19 0.71 3.62
C HIS A 31 4.70 0.53 3.57
N LYS A 32 5.43 1.64 3.71
CA LYS A 32 6.84 1.72 4.03
C LYS A 32 6.96 2.18 5.47
N ASP A 33 7.08 1.22 6.39
CA ASP A 33 7.21 1.43 7.82
C ASP A 33 7.78 0.16 8.51
N ASP A 34 7.71 0.15 9.84
CA ASP A 34 8.27 -0.90 10.68
C ASP A 34 7.22 -1.94 11.16
N ASP A 35 5.99 -1.95 10.61
CA ASP A 35 4.88 -2.79 11.10
C ASP A 35 5.05 -4.28 10.72
N HIS A 36 5.70 -4.55 9.57
CA HIS A 36 5.98 -5.90 9.05
C HIS A 36 7.44 -6.02 8.55
N PRO A 37 8.44 -5.96 9.45
CA PRO A 37 9.85 -5.97 9.06
C PRO A 37 10.26 -7.27 8.33
N GLU A 38 9.53 -8.37 8.53
CA GLU A 38 9.73 -9.65 7.86
C GLU A 38 9.41 -9.61 6.35
N LEU A 39 8.60 -8.64 5.90
CA LEU A 39 8.22 -8.45 4.49
C LEU A 39 9.14 -7.48 3.75
N GLY A 40 10.17 -6.98 4.42
CA GLY A 40 11.16 -6.06 3.85
C GLY A 40 10.75 -4.59 4.02
N THR A 41 11.25 -3.73 3.13
CA THR A 41 11.09 -2.27 3.25
C THR A 41 9.68 -1.78 2.97
N THR A 42 8.92 -2.50 2.14
CA THR A 42 7.54 -2.14 1.81
C THR A 42 6.72 -3.41 1.78
N HIS A 43 5.51 -3.32 2.33
CA HIS A 43 4.53 -4.39 2.23
C HIS A 43 3.22 -3.85 1.66
N PHE A 44 2.44 -4.77 1.10
CA PHE A 44 1.11 -4.55 0.62
C PHE A 44 0.13 -5.30 1.51
N GLN A 45 -0.87 -4.59 2.01
CA GLN A 45 -1.99 -5.12 2.75
C GLN A 45 -3.19 -5.17 1.82
N ARG A 46 -3.89 -6.31 1.81
CA ARG A 46 -5.15 -6.48 1.10
C ARG A 46 -6.20 -7.00 2.07
N THR A 47 -7.32 -6.29 2.20
CA THR A 47 -8.43 -6.68 3.06
C THR A 47 -9.72 -6.81 2.25
N PHE A 48 -10.41 -7.94 2.43
CA PHE A 48 -11.73 -8.23 1.86
C PHE A 48 -12.66 -8.76 2.92
N GLY A 49 -13.74 -8.02 3.20
CA GLY A 49 -14.63 -8.36 4.32
C GLY A 49 -13.82 -8.45 5.62
N ASP A 50 -13.73 -9.66 6.19
CA ASP A 50 -13.02 -9.93 7.45
C ASP A 50 -11.62 -10.56 7.24
N GLU A 51 -11.22 -10.84 6.00
CA GLU A 51 -9.94 -11.45 5.67
C GLU A 51 -8.90 -10.38 5.31
N THR A 52 -7.67 -10.53 5.82
CA THR A 52 -6.55 -9.61 5.53
C THR A 52 -5.29 -10.39 5.25
N ASP A 53 -4.69 -10.12 4.10
CA ASP A 53 -3.43 -10.68 3.64
C ASP A 53 -2.34 -9.61 3.58
N TYR A 54 -1.10 -10.04 3.79
CA TYR A 54 0.09 -9.20 3.73
C TYR A 54 1.12 -9.82 2.79
N GLU A 55 1.63 -9.03 1.86
CA GLU A 55 2.57 -9.46 0.84
C GLU A 55 3.76 -8.49 0.77
N ALA A 56 4.97 -9.02 0.57
CA ALA A 56 6.15 -8.18 0.35
C ALA A 56 6.04 -7.41 -0.98
N ARG A 57 6.41 -6.13 -0.98
CA ARG A 57 6.52 -5.32 -2.19
C ARG A 57 7.90 -4.71 -2.32
N ASN A 58 8.42 -4.71 -3.55
CA ASN A 58 9.72 -4.14 -3.86
C ASN A 58 9.57 -2.71 -4.40
N ILE A 59 9.16 -1.76 -3.55
CA ILE A 59 9.13 -0.33 -3.87
C ILE A 59 10.29 0.35 -3.12
N VAL A 60 11.42 0.56 -3.80
CA VAL A 60 12.69 1.04 -3.19
C VAL A 60 12.91 2.54 -3.42
N VAL A 61 11.85 3.30 -3.66
CA VAL A 61 11.97 4.75 -3.85
C VAL A 61 11.89 5.48 -2.51
N GLU A 62 12.71 6.52 -2.36
CA GLU A 62 12.70 7.37 -1.17
C GLU A 62 11.79 8.59 -1.35
N ALA A 63 11.65 9.10 -2.58
CA ALA A 63 10.82 10.26 -2.86
C ALA A 63 9.32 9.94 -2.66
N PRO A 64 8.59 10.69 -1.82
CA PRO A 64 7.18 10.42 -1.53
C PRO A 64 6.27 10.40 -2.75
N LEU A 65 6.52 11.30 -3.71
CA LEU A 65 5.75 11.37 -4.94
C LEU A 65 5.99 10.11 -5.81
N SER A 66 7.23 9.66 -5.91
CA SER A 66 7.55 8.44 -6.65
C SER A 66 6.93 7.20 -6.00
N PHE A 67 6.87 7.14 -4.67
CA PHE A 67 6.19 6.06 -3.96
C PHE A 67 4.70 6.06 -4.29
N LEU A 68 4.06 7.23 -4.22
CA LEU A 68 2.65 7.38 -4.59
C LEU A 68 2.39 6.97 -6.05
N GLU A 69 3.23 7.39 -7.00
CA GLU A 69 3.13 6.99 -8.41
C GLU A 69 3.16 5.47 -8.56
N HIS A 70 4.11 4.78 -7.91
CA HIS A 70 4.16 3.32 -7.93
C HIS A 70 2.91 2.65 -7.35
N CYS A 71 2.32 3.20 -6.29
CA CYS A 71 1.09 2.66 -5.70
C CYS A 71 -0.09 2.85 -6.67
N LEU A 72 -0.21 4.02 -7.29
CA LEU A 72 -1.26 4.32 -8.25
C LEU A 72 -1.13 3.52 -9.55
N ASP A 73 0.08 3.18 -9.97
CA ASP A 73 0.33 2.31 -11.13
C ASP A 73 -0.12 0.85 -10.86
N GLN A 74 0.02 0.36 -9.61
CA GLN A 74 -0.40 -0.98 -9.21
C GLN A 74 -1.91 -1.09 -8.97
N LEU A 75 -2.54 -0.01 -8.47
CA LEU A 75 -3.94 -0.02 -8.04
C LEU A 75 -4.94 -0.60 -9.07
N PRO A 76 -4.89 -0.26 -10.39
CA PRO A 76 -5.81 -0.83 -11.36
C PRO A 76 -5.68 -2.34 -11.53
N GLU A 77 -4.48 -2.91 -11.38
CA GLU A 77 -4.27 -4.35 -11.43
C GLU A 77 -4.82 -5.01 -10.17
N GLU A 78 -4.54 -4.44 -9.00
CA GLU A 78 -5.07 -4.96 -7.74
C GLU A 78 -6.60 -4.96 -7.70
N LEU A 79 -7.25 -3.92 -8.24
CA LEU A 79 -8.71 -3.88 -8.38
C LEU A 79 -9.25 -4.94 -9.36
N ARG A 80 -8.54 -5.24 -10.46
CA ARG A 80 -8.99 -6.31 -11.38
C ARG A 80 -8.91 -7.69 -10.73
N ASN A 81 -7.87 -7.92 -9.93
CA ASN A 81 -7.70 -9.18 -9.21
C ASN A 81 -8.83 -9.43 -8.20
N THR A 82 -9.58 -8.40 -7.81
CA THR A 82 -10.73 -8.53 -6.90
C THR A 82 -12.02 -8.87 -7.61
N ASP A 83 -12.20 -8.36 -8.82
CA ASP A 83 -13.39 -8.60 -9.64
C ASP A 83 -13.43 -10.03 -10.20
N GLU A 84 -12.29 -10.72 -10.24
CA GLU A 84 -12.15 -12.10 -10.73
C GLU A 84 -12.35 -13.17 -9.64
N CYS A 85 -12.62 -12.77 -8.38
CA CYS A 85 -12.70 -13.66 -7.22
C CYS A 85 -14.14 -13.98 -6.77
#